data_AF-A0A521KGI5-F1
#
_entry.id   AF-A0A521KGI5-F1
#
_cell.length_a   1.000
_cell.length_b   1.000
_cell.length_c   1.000
_cell.angle_alpha   90.00
_cell.angle_beta   90.00
_cell.angle_gamma   90.00
#
_symmetry.space_group_name_H-M   'P 1'
#
loop_
_entity.id
_entity.type
_entity.pdbx_description
1 polymer ?
#
loop_
_entity_poly.entity_id
_entity_poly.type
_entity_poly.pdbx_seq_one_letter_code
_entity_poly.pdbx_strand_id
1 'polypeptide(L)'
;MPTALSNSLALKRLLAPVLLCATTPLAALTATMPLSAAVATTPTSAKHSLNTQRATNAKLSPDAKLSPDAKLAPDAKLSPDASLSPNAALAAPAHTAAQQSAAVSSAPPRVLFLTHTAGFEHDVVKRPSPTELSYAEALLPRLLGPAWVVDSTKDCNRINASELADTRVVVFHTTGELPIPESGKQAFFDWIERGGGFVGLHCATDTLYQCPQYMELVGAAFDGHPWHQEVRVRALAEPPVAFLRGSTFALVDEIYQFRAQPTGVHMCLELDMSSVDATRGKHAANAIAWWKPVGKGRMVYNALGHGRTAWDAPVFQDLLREHVRFAAGGRAPLCVDGALADPAQAAFLALAALSRADDGKLWGATLDGPTLVVDPNTRIAVANRSDAKGALQQVVPGLWTATLPADMQIANTALEWNGTLWTMLLAPLPEDPLERDALVVHESFHRLQKQNELVYESGPCAHLDERDGRTWLRLEMRALARALERGAGIRAAEPNGADASGNRAGGTGANGTGANGTGASSSGASSAGASSSGSNSSGSGGAGTGTSATTGNG
;
A
#
# COMPACT_ATOMS: atom_id res chain seq x y z
N MET A 1 32.34 -8.02 37.49
CA MET A 1 32.19 -6.55 37.64
C MET A 1 30.75 -6.18 37.30
N PRO A 2 30.04 -5.35 38.10
CA PRO A 2 28.62 -5.07 37.90
C PRO A 2 28.34 -3.63 37.41
N THR A 3 28.66 -3.31 36.14
CA THR A 3 28.37 -1.97 35.55
C THR A 3 28.17 -2.04 34.03
N ALA A 4 26.93 -2.29 33.57
CA ALA A 4 26.57 -2.20 32.14
C ALA A 4 25.08 -1.91 31.83
N LEU A 5 24.21 -1.65 32.82
CA LEU A 5 22.75 -1.51 32.64
C LEU A 5 22.18 -0.15 33.07
N SER A 6 22.85 0.93 32.69
CA SER A 6 22.17 2.22 32.49
C SER A 6 22.75 3.00 31.32
N ASN A 7 22.03 3.00 30.18
CA ASN A 7 21.36 4.23 29.71
C ASN A 7 20.50 3.97 28.46
N SER A 8 19.18 3.91 28.66
CA SER A 8 18.16 4.21 27.65
C SER A 8 16.86 4.54 28.37
N LEU A 9 16.16 5.61 27.96
CA LEU A 9 14.84 5.98 28.50
C LEU A 9 13.69 5.27 27.78
N ALA A 10 13.89 4.83 26.52
CA ALA A 10 12.85 4.20 25.70
C ALA A 10 12.32 2.91 26.33
N LEU A 11 13.22 2.06 26.86
CA LEU A 11 12.91 0.74 27.41
C LEU A 11 11.90 0.77 28.59
N LYS A 12 11.70 1.92 29.23
CA LYS A 12 10.77 2.07 30.37
C LYS A 12 9.33 2.40 29.98
N ARG A 13 9.04 2.75 28.72
CA ARG A 13 7.68 3.02 28.25
C ARG A 13 6.99 1.78 27.65
N LEU A 14 7.74 0.91 26.97
CA LEU A 14 7.23 -0.29 26.29
C LEU A 14 6.69 -1.40 27.22
N LEU A 15 6.92 -1.33 28.54
CA LEU A 15 6.42 -2.32 29.52
C LEU A 15 5.26 -1.82 30.38
N ALA A 16 4.73 -0.61 30.12
CA ALA A 16 3.66 -0.01 30.92
C ALA A 16 2.22 -0.53 30.67
N PRO A 17 1.76 -0.87 29.44
CA PRO A 17 0.33 -1.10 29.19
C PRO A 17 -0.16 -2.45 29.73
N VAL A 18 0.73 -3.45 29.77
CA VAL A 18 0.48 -4.82 30.27
C VAL A 18 -0.02 -4.83 31.72
N LEU A 19 0.18 -3.75 32.48
CA LEU A 19 -0.22 -3.66 33.89
C LEU A 19 -1.66 -3.19 34.14
N LEU A 20 -2.33 -2.50 33.20
CA LEU A 20 -3.56 -1.76 33.52
C LEU A 20 -4.86 -2.56 33.40
N CYS A 21 -4.88 -3.66 32.64
CA CYS A 21 -6.11 -4.39 32.31
C CYS A 21 -6.62 -5.35 33.43
N ALA A 22 -6.13 -5.20 34.67
CA ALA A 22 -6.32 -6.18 35.75
C ALA A 22 -7.05 -5.66 37.01
N THR A 23 -7.48 -4.39 37.06
CA THR A 23 -8.14 -3.82 38.26
C THR A 23 -9.27 -2.83 37.95
N THR A 24 -10.51 -3.32 37.84
CA THR A 24 -11.74 -2.52 38.01
C THR A 24 -12.73 -3.27 38.91
N PRO A 25 -13.15 -2.70 40.06
CA PRO A 25 -14.13 -3.34 40.94
C PRO A 25 -15.57 -3.06 40.49
N LEU A 26 -16.42 -4.09 40.52
CA LEU A 26 -17.84 -3.96 40.17
C LEU A 26 -18.64 -3.41 41.37
N ALA A 27 -19.21 -2.21 41.25
CA ALA A 27 -20.05 -1.62 42.28
C ALA A 27 -21.15 -0.69 41.72
N ALA A 28 -22.32 -0.72 42.36
CA ALA A 28 -23.43 0.23 42.26
C ALA A 28 -24.05 0.48 40.86
N LEU A 29 -25.15 -0.24 40.57
CA LEU A 29 -26.43 0.44 40.37
C LEU A 29 -27.58 -0.42 40.93
N THR A 30 -28.35 0.12 41.87
CA THR A 30 -29.46 -0.59 42.54
C THR A 30 -30.81 0.01 42.14
N ALA A 31 -31.69 -0.83 41.57
CA ALA A 31 -33.09 -0.47 41.34
C ALA A 31 -34.03 -1.64 41.68
N THR A 32 -34.80 -1.48 42.74
CA THR A 32 -36.04 -2.23 43.07
C THR A 32 -37.14 -1.92 42.04
N MET A 33 -38.18 -2.71 41.75
CA MET A 33 -38.75 -3.99 42.26
C MET A 33 -39.86 -4.42 41.23
N PRO A 34 -40.71 -5.47 41.41
CA PRO A 34 -40.72 -6.59 42.37
C PRO A 34 -40.80 -7.99 41.69
N LEU A 35 -40.97 -9.04 42.51
CA LEU A 35 -41.22 -10.41 42.05
C LEU A 35 -42.71 -10.64 41.66
N SER A 36 -42.93 -11.64 40.80
CA SER A 36 -44.02 -12.61 40.97
C SER A 36 -43.52 -14.01 40.63
N ALA A 37 -44.15 -15.06 41.15
CA ALA A 37 -43.55 -16.39 41.28
C ALA A 37 -44.30 -17.51 40.54
N ALA A 38 -43.55 -18.52 40.10
CA ALA A 38 -44.05 -19.86 39.79
C ALA A 38 -42.95 -20.90 40.08
N VAL A 39 -43.33 -22.07 40.61
CA VAL A 39 -42.41 -23.13 41.05
C VAL A 39 -42.59 -24.39 40.20
N ALA A 40 -41.49 -24.95 39.69
CA ALA A 40 -41.38 -26.35 39.29
C ALA A 40 -39.89 -26.77 39.24
N THR A 41 -39.58 -28.02 39.59
CA THR A 41 -38.20 -28.49 39.78
C THR A 41 -37.80 -29.61 38.82
N THR A 42 -36.69 -29.41 38.09
CA THR A 42 -35.79 -30.45 37.52
C THR A 42 -36.35 -31.41 36.45
N PRO A 43 -35.50 -32.16 35.70
CA PRO A 43 -34.19 -31.78 35.15
C PRO A 43 -34.02 -32.17 33.66
N THR A 44 -33.30 -31.37 32.85
CA THR A 44 -32.61 -31.91 31.65
C THR A 44 -31.55 -30.97 31.04
N SER A 45 -30.50 -31.59 30.47
CA SER A 45 -29.69 -31.12 29.34
C SER A 45 -29.11 -29.70 29.35
N ALA A 46 -27.82 -29.59 29.67
CA ALA A 46 -27.03 -28.38 29.42
C ALA A 46 -26.94 -28.06 27.91
N LYS A 47 -27.35 -26.86 27.51
CA LYS A 47 -27.18 -26.36 26.13
C LYS A 47 -25.76 -25.85 25.93
N HIS A 48 -24.84 -26.75 25.56
CA HIS A 48 -23.57 -26.32 24.96
C HIS A 48 -23.82 -25.74 23.57
N SER A 49 -23.78 -24.40 23.46
CA SER A 49 -23.61 -23.73 22.19
C SER A 49 -22.17 -23.93 21.72
N LEU A 50 -21.92 -25.00 20.98
CA LEU A 50 -20.63 -25.30 20.35
C LEU A 50 -20.76 -25.09 18.84
N ASN A 51 -20.37 -23.90 18.37
CA ASN A 51 -20.18 -23.62 16.94
C ASN A 51 -18.86 -24.25 16.44
N THR A 52 -18.64 -25.53 16.76
CA THR A 52 -17.47 -26.29 16.32
C THR A 52 -17.77 -26.93 14.98
N GLN A 53 -17.12 -26.44 13.92
CA GLN A 53 -16.86 -27.28 12.75
C GLN A 53 -16.10 -28.52 13.24
N ARG A 54 -16.71 -29.70 13.14
CA ARG A 54 -16.03 -30.96 13.50
C ARG A 54 -14.94 -31.25 12.47
N ALA A 55 -13.80 -31.73 12.94
CA ALA A 55 -12.66 -32.07 12.11
C ALA A 55 -13.03 -33.08 11.01
N THR A 56 -12.32 -32.98 9.87
CA THR A 56 -12.36 -33.98 8.81
C THR A 56 -12.06 -35.38 9.39
N ASN A 57 -12.83 -36.38 8.97
CA ASN A 57 -12.89 -37.76 9.51
C ASN A 57 -13.72 -38.00 10.80
N ALA A 58 -14.57 -37.07 11.24
CA ALA A 58 -15.55 -37.36 12.29
C ALA A 58 -16.59 -38.43 11.86
N LYS A 59 -16.49 -39.65 12.42
CA LYS A 59 -17.52 -40.70 12.24
C LYS A 59 -18.76 -40.40 13.09
N LEU A 60 -19.95 -40.63 12.52
CA LEU A 60 -21.23 -40.60 13.24
C LEU A 60 -21.56 -42.00 13.81
N SER A 61 -22.32 -42.04 14.90
CA SER A 61 -22.88 -43.26 15.48
C SER A 61 -24.18 -43.67 14.75
N PRO A 62 -24.58 -44.96 14.75
CA PRO A 62 -25.79 -45.42 14.06
C PRO A 62 -27.07 -44.65 14.43
N ASP A 63 -27.23 -44.32 15.71
CA ASP A 63 -28.44 -43.65 16.25
C ASP A 63 -28.45 -42.11 16.07
N ALA A 64 -27.50 -41.55 15.31
CA ALA A 64 -27.33 -40.09 15.19
C ALA A 64 -28.41 -39.43 14.30
N LYS A 65 -29.47 -38.91 14.93
CA LYS A 65 -30.52 -38.13 14.25
C LYS A 65 -30.02 -36.73 13.88
N LEU A 66 -29.88 -36.47 12.58
CA LEU A 66 -29.58 -35.15 12.02
C LEU A 66 -30.83 -34.25 12.01
N SER A 67 -30.65 -32.93 12.15
CA SER A 67 -31.72 -31.95 11.98
C SER A 67 -32.01 -31.67 10.50
N PRO A 68 -33.21 -31.14 10.14
CA PRO A 68 -33.54 -30.81 8.75
C PRO A 68 -32.55 -29.86 8.07
N ASP A 69 -31.96 -28.94 8.84
CA ASP A 69 -31.05 -27.89 8.36
C ASP A 69 -29.57 -28.31 8.37
N ALA A 70 -29.26 -29.57 8.66
CA ALA A 70 -27.89 -30.06 8.78
C ALA A 70 -27.18 -30.17 7.42
N LYS A 71 -26.21 -29.29 7.17
CA LYS A 71 -25.37 -29.31 5.96
C LYS A 71 -24.19 -30.27 6.14
N LEU A 72 -24.13 -31.30 5.29
CA LEU A 72 -23.01 -32.25 5.20
C LEU A 72 -21.99 -31.80 4.14
N ALA A 73 -20.73 -32.20 4.31
CA ALA A 73 -19.68 -32.00 3.30
C ALA A 73 -19.81 -33.04 2.17
N PRO A 74 -19.34 -32.75 0.93
CA PRO A 74 -19.50 -33.64 -0.23
C PRO A 74 -18.85 -35.02 -0.10
N ASP A 75 -17.88 -35.16 0.82
CA ASP A 75 -17.08 -36.36 1.08
C ASP A 75 -17.53 -37.13 2.35
N ALA A 76 -18.61 -36.70 3.01
CA ALA A 76 -19.09 -37.27 4.26
C ALA A 76 -19.58 -38.72 4.08
N LYS A 77 -18.87 -39.68 4.70
CA LYS A 77 -19.19 -41.11 4.64
C LYS A 77 -20.25 -41.50 5.68
N LEU A 78 -21.46 -41.80 5.21
CA LEU A 78 -22.55 -42.39 5.99
C LEU A 78 -22.29 -43.88 6.28
N SER A 79 -22.89 -44.41 7.35
CA SER A 79 -22.98 -45.85 7.61
C SER A 79 -24.07 -46.51 6.74
N PRO A 80 -23.99 -47.82 6.44
CA PRO A 80 -24.99 -48.51 5.62
C PRO A 80 -26.44 -48.37 6.12
N ASP A 81 -26.61 -48.26 7.44
CA ASP A 81 -27.90 -48.28 8.13
C ASP A 81 -28.52 -46.87 8.32
N ALA A 82 -27.90 -45.82 7.77
CA ALA A 82 -28.34 -44.44 7.95
C ALA A 82 -29.58 -44.11 7.08
N SER A 83 -30.73 -43.85 7.71
CA SER A 83 -31.96 -43.45 7.01
C SER A 83 -32.04 -41.93 6.80
N LEU A 84 -32.35 -41.52 5.57
CA LEU A 84 -32.65 -40.13 5.21
C LEU A 84 -34.16 -39.85 5.35
N SER A 85 -34.51 -38.60 5.66
CA SER A 85 -35.91 -38.18 5.66
C SER A 85 -36.41 -37.95 4.22
N PRO A 86 -37.74 -38.08 3.94
CA PRO A 86 -38.28 -37.96 2.59
C PRO A 86 -38.05 -36.61 1.88
N ASN A 87 -37.67 -35.57 2.64
CA ASN A 87 -37.47 -34.21 2.14
C ASN A 87 -35.97 -33.82 2.01
N ALA A 88 -35.04 -34.79 2.14
CA ALA A 88 -33.62 -34.53 2.00
C ALA A 88 -33.23 -34.26 0.52
N ALA A 89 -33.14 -32.99 0.15
CA ALA A 89 -32.74 -32.58 -1.20
C ALA A 89 -31.22 -32.67 -1.42
N LEU A 90 -30.80 -33.38 -2.46
CA LEU A 90 -29.43 -33.29 -2.96
C LEU A 90 -29.20 -31.92 -3.59
N ALA A 91 -28.13 -31.22 -3.15
CA ALA A 91 -27.65 -30.06 -3.88
C ALA A 91 -27.22 -30.48 -5.29
N ALA A 92 -27.64 -29.73 -6.30
CA ALA A 92 -27.21 -29.98 -7.68
C ALA A 92 -25.67 -29.95 -7.76
N PRO A 93 -25.03 -30.83 -8.56
CA PRO A 93 -23.59 -30.83 -8.69
C PRO A 93 -23.14 -29.45 -9.18
N ALA A 94 -22.35 -28.75 -8.37
CA ALA A 94 -21.70 -27.53 -8.80
C ALA A 94 -20.92 -27.86 -10.07
N HIS A 95 -21.24 -27.19 -11.19
CA HIS A 95 -20.62 -27.48 -12.48
C HIS A 95 -19.12 -27.53 -12.29
N THR A 96 -18.51 -28.66 -12.63
CA THR A 96 -17.06 -28.79 -12.66
C THR A 96 -16.54 -27.71 -13.60
N ALA A 97 -16.01 -26.63 -13.01
CA ALA A 97 -15.32 -25.59 -13.71
C ALA A 97 -14.02 -26.21 -14.21
N ALA A 98 -14.13 -26.96 -15.31
CA ALA A 98 -13.01 -27.55 -16.01
C ALA A 98 -12.04 -26.42 -16.27
N GLN A 99 -10.88 -26.48 -15.61
CA GLN A 99 -9.81 -25.53 -15.81
C GLN A 99 -9.31 -25.74 -17.24
N GLN A 100 -9.96 -25.06 -18.18
CA GLN A 100 -9.35 -24.67 -19.43
C GLN A 100 -8.18 -23.76 -19.05
N SER A 101 -7.05 -24.40 -18.77
CA SER A 101 -5.74 -23.79 -18.80
C SER A 101 -5.60 -23.23 -20.21
N ALA A 102 -5.96 -21.96 -20.37
CA ALA A 102 -5.80 -21.25 -21.62
C ALA A 102 -4.31 -21.33 -21.96
N ALA A 103 -3.97 -22.06 -23.01
CA ALA A 103 -2.59 -22.27 -23.41
C ALA A 103 -1.95 -20.89 -23.60
N VAL A 104 -1.01 -20.55 -22.70
CA VAL A 104 -0.36 -19.24 -22.71
C VAL A 104 0.42 -19.17 -24.02
N SER A 105 -0.02 -18.30 -24.93
CA SER A 105 0.64 -18.12 -26.21
C SER A 105 2.11 -17.76 -25.95
N SER A 106 3.02 -18.51 -26.58
CA SER A 106 4.46 -18.27 -26.49
C SER A 106 4.92 -17.08 -27.34
N ALA A 107 4.03 -16.51 -28.17
CA ALA A 107 4.29 -15.30 -28.93
C ALA A 107 4.12 -14.05 -28.04
N PRO A 108 5.04 -13.06 -28.09
CA PRO A 108 4.88 -11.80 -27.38
C PRO A 108 3.58 -11.07 -27.77
N PRO A 109 2.83 -10.49 -26.81
CA PRO A 109 1.63 -9.71 -27.11
C PRO A 109 1.92 -8.54 -28.05
N ARG A 110 1.12 -8.44 -29.12
CA ARG A 110 1.22 -7.41 -30.16
C ARG A 110 0.40 -6.17 -29.80
N VAL A 111 0.96 -4.99 -30.04
CA VAL A 111 0.33 -3.68 -29.85
C VAL A 111 0.32 -2.96 -31.19
N LEU A 112 -0.86 -2.60 -31.69
CA LEU A 112 -1.02 -1.78 -32.88
C LEU A 112 -1.19 -0.31 -32.45
N PHE A 113 -0.18 0.52 -32.71
CA PHE A 113 -0.22 1.95 -32.36
C PHE A 113 -0.59 2.77 -33.59
N LEU A 114 -1.84 3.27 -33.62
CA LEU A 114 -2.34 4.14 -34.68
C LEU A 114 -2.04 5.61 -34.32
N THR A 115 -1.34 6.28 -35.22
CA THR A 115 -0.90 7.68 -35.12
C THR A 115 -1.41 8.54 -36.28
N HIS A 116 -2.45 8.07 -36.96
CA HIS A 116 -3.07 8.78 -38.08
C HIS A 116 -3.74 10.07 -37.62
N THR A 117 -3.64 11.12 -38.43
CA THR A 117 -4.21 12.42 -38.13
C THR A 117 -5.01 12.95 -39.32
N ALA A 118 -6.32 13.10 -39.12
CA ALA A 118 -7.24 13.79 -40.02
C ALA A 118 -7.64 15.20 -39.49
N GLY A 119 -7.17 15.56 -38.28
CA GLY A 119 -7.31 16.88 -37.64
C GLY A 119 -5.95 17.53 -37.35
N PHE A 120 -5.76 18.02 -36.12
CA PHE A 120 -4.50 18.62 -35.68
C PHE A 120 -3.42 17.57 -35.39
N GLU A 121 -2.24 17.67 -36.02
CA GLU A 121 -1.09 16.76 -35.81
C GLU A 121 -0.16 17.29 -34.71
N HIS A 122 -0.08 16.54 -33.61
CA HIS A 122 0.80 16.83 -32.49
C HIS A 122 2.26 16.42 -32.82
N ASP A 123 3.24 17.25 -32.47
CA ASP A 123 4.66 17.02 -32.77
C ASP A 123 5.24 15.69 -32.23
N VAL A 124 4.57 15.07 -31.26
CA VAL A 124 4.94 13.75 -30.73
C VAL A 124 4.61 12.59 -31.69
N VAL A 125 3.55 12.71 -32.49
CA VAL A 125 3.14 11.72 -33.52
C VAL A 125 3.52 12.10 -34.95
N LYS A 126 4.11 13.28 -35.13
CA LYS A 126 4.62 13.77 -36.43
C LYS A 126 5.88 13.02 -36.84
N ARG A 127 5.83 12.37 -38.02
CA ARG A 127 7.00 11.64 -38.58
C ARG A 127 7.89 12.60 -39.37
N PRO A 128 9.23 12.57 -39.21
CA PRO A 128 10.14 13.42 -40.01
C PRO A 128 10.13 13.06 -41.50
N SER A 129 9.96 11.78 -41.81
CA SER A 129 9.77 11.24 -43.16
C SER A 129 8.84 10.01 -43.11
N PRO A 130 8.26 9.55 -44.25
CA PRO A 130 7.33 8.41 -44.24
C PRO A 130 7.91 7.12 -43.64
N THR A 131 9.22 6.93 -43.76
CA THR A 131 9.98 5.76 -43.30
C THR A 131 10.49 5.85 -41.87
N GLU A 132 10.49 7.03 -41.26
CA GLU A 132 10.99 7.24 -39.89
C GLU A 132 9.84 7.27 -38.89
N LEU A 133 10.10 6.77 -37.68
CA LEU A 133 9.15 6.82 -36.58
C LEU A 133 9.10 8.24 -35.98
N SER A 134 7.91 8.68 -35.59
CA SER A 134 7.73 9.86 -34.74
C SER A 134 8.20 9.58 -33.31
N TYR A 135 8.19 10.60 -32.45
CA TYR A 135 8.74 10.47 -31.09
C TYR A 135 7.98 9.45 -30.24
N ALA A 136 6.65 9.52 -30.27
CA ALA A 136 5.78 8.58 -29.58
C ALA A 136 5.99 7.13 -30.06
N GLU A 137 6.08 6.96 -31.38
CA GLU A 137 6.24 5.65 -32.04
C GLU A 137 7.61 5.01 -31.74
N ALA A 138 8.66 5.83 -31.58
CA ALA A 138 9.99 5.38 -31.18
C ALA A 138 10.09 5.11 -29.66
N LEU A 139 9.30 5.79 -28.83
CA LEU A 139 9.37 5.67 -27.36
C LEU A 139 8.51 4.51 -26.82
N LEU A 140 7.26 4.35 -27.27
CA LEU A 140 6.34 3.32 -26.77
C LEU A 140 6.93 1.88 -26.73
N PRO A 141 7.55 1.33 -27.81
CA PRO A 141 8.22 0.02 -27.74
C PRO A 141 9.34 -0.06 -26.70
N ARG A 142 10.06 1.04 -26.44
CA ARG A 142 11.13 1.11 -25.43
C ARG A 142 10.56 1.08 -24.01
N LEU A 143 9.37 1.66 -23.78
CA LEU A 143 8.71 1.68 -22.47
C LEU A 143 8.09 0.33 -22.09
N LEU A 144 7.58 -0.42 -23.08
CA LEU A 144 7.01 -1.76 -22.90
C LEU A 144 8.11 -2.85 -22.85
N GLY A 145 9.20 -2.65 -23.58
CA GLY A 145 10.35 -3.55 -23.62
C GLY A 145 10.16 -4.79 -24.50
N PRO A 146 11.19 -5.65 -24.63
CA PRO A 146 11.25 -6.75 -25.60
C PRO A 146 10.24 -7.89 -25.35
N ALA A 147 9.45 -7.82 -24.28
CA ALA A 147 8.31 -8.72 -24.03
C ALA A 147 7.04 -8.34 -24.82
N TRP A 148 7.07 -7.24 -25.59
CA TRP A 148 5.97 -6.75 -26.43
C TRP A 148 6.46 -6.46 -27.84
N VAL A 149 5.59 -6.65 -28.83
CA VAL A 149 5.81 -6.19 -30.21
C VAL A 149 4.91 -4.99 -30.45
N VAL A 150 5.47 -3.83 -30.81
CA VAL A 150 4.69 -2.61 -31.10
C VAL A 150 4.82 -2.24 -32.57
N ASP A 151 3.74 -2.37 -33.32
CA ASP A 151 3.65 -1.97 -34.71
C ASP A 151 3.01 -0.59 -34.82
N SER A 152 3.82 0.43 -35.12
CA SER A 152 3.39 1.82 -35.24
C SER A 152 2.98 2.18 -36.67
N THR A 153 1.80 2.76 -36.85
CA THR A 153 1.19 2.97 -38.18
C THR A 153 0.42 4.29 -38.29
N LYS A 154 0.51 4.94 -39.47
CA LYS A 154 -0.44 5.98 -39.92
C LYS A 154 -1.42 5.47 -40.97
N ASP A 155 -1.39 4.18 -41.32
CA ASP A 155 -2.41 3.55 -42.18
C ASP A 155 -3.59 3.05 -41.36
N CYS A 156 -4.76 3.65 -41.59
CA CYS A 156 -6.05 3.28 -40.99
C CYS A 156 -6.58 1.93 -41.49
N ASN A 157 -6.16 1.43 -42.65
CA ASN A 157 -6.62 0.14 -43.19
C ASN A 157 -6.12 -1.05 -42.36
N ARG A 158 -5.10 -0.87 -41.51
CA ARG A 158 -4.67 -1.87 -40.52
C ARG A 158 -5.67 -2.08 -39.38
N ILE A 159 -6.66 -1.21 -39.21
CA ILE A 159 -7.81 -1.49 -38.34
C ILE A 159 -8.78 -2.40 -39.13
N ASN A 160 -8.47 -3.70 -39.15
CA ASN A 160 -9.23 -4.74 -39.86
C ASN A 160 -9.23 -6.07 -39.10
N ALA A 161 -10.20 -6.95 -39.40
CA ALA A 161 -10.42 -8.19 -38.67
C ALA A 161 -9.20 -9.14 -38.64
N SER A 162 -8.36 -9.17 -39.67
CA SER A 162 -7.15 -10.01 -39.74
C SER A 162 -6.04 -9.50 -38.85
N GLU A 163 -5.67 -8.22 -38.92
CA GLU A 163 -4.63 -7.62 -38.07
C GLU A 163 -5.07 -7.63 -36.59
N LEU A 164 -6.37 -7.40 -36.34
CA LEU A 164 -6.93 -7.42 -35.00
C LEU A 164 -6.96 -8.83 -34.38
N ALA A 165 -7.00 -9.90 -35.17
CA ALA A 165 -6.96 -11.27 -34.64
C ALA A 165 -5.67 -11.57 -33.87
N ASP A 166 -4.52 -11.07 -34.37
CA ASP A 166 -3.21 -11.22 -33.73
C ASP A 166 -2.86 -10.06 -32.77
N THR A 167 -3.61 -8.96 -32.81
CA THR A 167 -3.37 -7.77 -31.97
C THR A 167 -3.97 -7.94 -30.57
N ARG A 168 -3.16 -7.73 -29.53
CA ARG A 168 -3.62 -7.74 -28.13
C ARG A 168 -4.11 -6.38 -27.65
N VAL A 169 -3.44 -5.29 -28.04
CA VAL A 169 -3.83 -3.91 -27.67
C VAL A 169 -3.79 -3.01 -28.90
N VAL A 170 -4.78 -2.14 -29.02
CA VAL A 170 -4.79 -1.02 -29.96
C VAL A 170 -4.59 0.26 -29.15
N VAL A 171 -3.65 1.10 -29.57
CA VAL A 171 -3.39 2.41 -28.96
C VAL A 171 -3.70 3.47 -30.02
N PHE A 172 -4.51 4.48 -29.67
CA PHE A 172 -4.77 5.64 -30.52
C PHE A 172 -4.15 6.90 -29.90
N HIS A 173 -3.27 7.56 -30.65
CA HIS A 173 -2.95 8.98 -30.48
C HIS A 173 -3.25 9.65 -31.82
N THR A 174 -4.53 9.93 -32.02
CA THR A 174 -5.16 10.23 -33.31
C THR A 174 -6.06 11.46 -33.19
N THR A 175 -6.39 12.10 -34.32
CA THR A 175 -7.24 13.30 -34.34
C THR A 175 -8.15 13.30 -35.58
N GLY A 176 -9.39 13.74 -35.44
CA GLY A 176 -10.36 13.92 -36.53
C GLY A 176 -11.11 12.65 -36.97
N GLU A 177 -11.82 12.77 -38.10
CA GLU A 177 -12.57 11.66 -38.71
C GLU A 177 -11.62 10.75 -39.50
N LEU A 178 -11.20 9.64 -38.88
CA LEU A 178 -10.20 8.74 -39.45
C LEU A 178 -10.76 7.96 -40.66
N PRO A 179 -9.99 7.81 -41.75
CA PRO A 179 -10.38 7.01 -42.93
C PRO A 179 -10.26 5.49 -42.68
N ILE A 180 -10.81 5.01 -41.57
CA ILE A 180 -10.98 3.58 -41.27
C ILE A 180 -12.23 3.10 -42.04
N PRO A 181 -12.14 2.04 -42.88
CA PRO A 181 -13.31 1.46 -43.54
C PRO A 181 -14.38 1.02 -42.53
N GLU A 182 -15.67 1.07 -42.88
CA GLU A 182 -16.76 0.77 -41.93
C GLU A 182 -16.70 -0.66 -41.38
N SER A 183 -16.30 -1.62 -42.22
CA SER A 183 -16.00 -3.01 -41.82
C SER A 183 -14.82 -3.10 -40.85
N GLY A 184 -13.87 -2.18 -40.93
CA GLY A 184 -12.76 -2.03 -39.98
C GLY A 184 -13.22 -1.48 -38.63
N LYS A 185 -14.10 -0.48 -38.62
CA LYS A 185 -14.72 0.06 -37.39
C LYS A 185 -15.52 -1.02 -36.66
N GLN A 186 -16.39 -1.74 -37.38
CA GLN A 186 -17.14 -2.86 -36.81
C GLN A 186 -16.20 -3.95 -36.26
N ALA A 187 -15.20 -4.37 -37.03
CA ALA A 187 -14.22 -5.36 -36.59
C ALA A 187 -13.45 -4.95 -35.33
N PHE A 188 -13.17 -3.64 -35.17
CA PHE A 188 -12.57 -3.06 -33.97
C PHE A 188 -13.49 -3.12 -32.75
N PHE A 189 -14.75 -2.72 -32.88
CA PHE A 189 -15.72 -2.81 -31.78
C PHE A 189 -15.94 -4.27 -31.34
N ASP A 190 -16.21 -5.19 -32.28
CA ASP A 190 -16.41 -6.60 -31.96
C ASP A 190 -15.14 -7.24 -31.35
N TRP A 191 -13.95 -6.75 -31.73
CA TRP A 191 -12.67 -7.24 -31.21
C TRP A 191 -12.46 -6.83 -29.74
N ILE A 192 -12.81 -5.59 -29.36
CA ILE A 192 -12.80 -5.19 -27.95
C ILE A 192 -13.78 -6.06 -27.16
N GLU A 193 -15.03 -6.21 -27.64
CA GLU A 193 -16.04 -7.03 -26.95
C GLU A 193 -15.60 -8.49 -26.73
N ARG A 194 -14.83 -9.07 -27.66
CA ARG A 194 -14.27 -10.43 -27.53
C ARG A 194 -13.08 -10.53 -26.57
N GLY A 195 -12.42 -9.42 -26.21
CA GLY A 195 -11.29 -9.40 -25.28
C GLY A 195 -10.20 -8.36 -25.57
N GLY A 196 -10.29 -7.63 -26.69
CA GLY A 196 -9.33 -6.60 -27.10
C GLY A 196 -9.09 -5.52 -26.05
N GLY A 197 -7.87 -5.00 -26.00
CA GLY A 197 -7.50 -3.90 -25.12
C GLY A 197 -7.39 -2.60 -25.90
N PHE A 198 -8.10 -1.54 -25.52
CA PHE A 198 -8.00 -0.25 -26.18
C PHE A 198 -7.43 0.81 -25.24
N VAL A 199 -6.47 1.60 -25.74
CA VAL A 199 -5.91 2.77 -25.03
C VAL A 199 -6.04 4.01 -25.91
N GLY A 200 -6.87 4.97 -25.49
CA GLY A 200 -6.91 6.31 -26.07
C GLY A 200 -5.96 7.27 -25.34
N LEU A 201 -5.16 8.02 -26.07
CA LEU A 201 -4.25 9.03 -25.53
C LEU A 201 -4.59 10.42 -26.06
N HIS A 202 -4.59 11.43 -25.17
CA HIS A 202 -4.77 12.86 -25.45
C HIS A 202 -5.89 13.15 -26.47
N CYS A 203 -5.54 13.40 -27.74
CA CYS A 203 -6.47 13.70 -28.82
C CYS A 203 -7.43 12.56 -29.24
N ALA A 204 -7.35 11.37 -28.62
CA ALA A 204 -8.29 10.28 -28.85
C ALA A 204 -9.78 10.63 -28.54
N THR A 205 -10.07 11.64 -27.71
CA THR A 205 -11.45 12.21 -27.54
C THR A 205 -11.85 13.24 -28.60
N ASP A 206 -10.92 13.62 -29.47
CA ASP A 206 -11.12 14.47 -30.66
C ASP A 206 -11.09 13.63 -31.96
N THR A 207 -11.30 12.32 -31.83
CA THR A 207 -11.32 11.33 -32.92
C THR A 207 -12.74 10.82 -33.17
N LEU A 208 -13.13 10.62 -34.44
CA LEU A 208 -14.37 9.93 -34.85
C LEU A 208 -15.66 10.43 -34.16
N TYR A 209 -15.88 11.75 -34.07
CA TYR A 209 -17.11 12.33 -33.51
C TYR A 209 -18.38 11.88 -34.23
N GLN A 210 -18.28 11.64 -35.54
CA GLN A 210 -19.41 11.18 -36.36
C GLN A 210 -19.73 9.69 -36.15
N CYS A 211 -19.00 8.99 -35.26
CA CYS A 211 -19.27 7.61 -34.86
C CYS A 211 -19.75 7.56 -33.39
N PRO A 212 -21.08 7.50 -33.14
CA PRO A 212 -21.62 7.43 -31.78
C PRO A 212 -21.06 6.26 -30.95
N GLN A 213 -20.80 5.11 -31.58
CA GLN A 213 -20.22 3.93 -30.93
C GLN A 213 -18.77 4.15 -30.48
N TYR A 214 -17.99 5.00 -31.17
CA TYR A 214 -16.65 5.39 -30.71
C TYR A 214 -16.72 6.41 -29.56
N MET A 215 -17.62 7.39 -29.65
CA MET A 215 -17.89 8.34 -28.57
C MET A 215 -18.36 7.61 -27.29
N GLU A 216 -19.24 6.62 -27.42
CA GLU A 216 -19.65 5.75 -26.31
C GLU A 216 -18.48 4.91 -25.79
N LEU A 217 -17.69 4.28 -26.67
CA LEU A 217 -16.51 3.48 -26.30
C LEU A 217 -15.55 4.25 -25.42
N VAL A 218 -15.12 5.45 -25.84
CA VAL A 218 -14.20 6.32 -25.08
C VAL A 218 -14.88 6.91 -23.85
N GLY A 219 -16.18 7.24 -23.94
CA GLY A 219 -16.99 7.77 -22.85
C GLY A 219 -16.93 9.30 -22.69
N ALA A 220 -16.16 10.01 -23.51
CA ALA A 220 -16.10 11.47 -23.53
C ALA A 220 -15.84 12.02 -24.95
N ALA A 221 -16.16 13.29 -25.14
CA ALA A 221 -16.01 14.03 -26.39
C ALA A 221 -15.40 15.40 -26.09
N PHE A 222 -14.34 15.81 -26.78
CA PHE A 222 -13.60 17.04 -26.48
C PHE A 222 -14.40 18.34 -26.73
N ASP A 223 -14.08 19.37 -25.95
CA ASP A 223 -14.65 20.73 -26.05
C ASP A 223 -13.62 21.84 -25.71
N GLY A 224 -12.36 21.62 -26.06
CA GLY A 224 -11.26 22.58 -25.89
C GLY A 224 -10.23 22.21 -24.82
N HIS A 225 -9.14 22.96 -24.82
CA HIS A 225 -7.96 22.78 -23.97
C HIS A 225 -7.69 24.09 -23.18
N PRO A 226 -8.45 24.36 -22.10
CA PRO A 226 -8.38 25.64 -21.41
C PRO A 226 -7.05 25.89 -20.69
N TRP A 227 -6.25 24.85 -20.40
CA TRP A 227 -4.99 24.94 -19.66
C TRP A 227 -3.85 24.27 -20.42
N HIS A 228 -2.73 24.98 -20.61
CA HIS A 228 -1.48 24.46 -21.19
C HIS A 228 -0.35 25.06 -20.34
N GLN A 229 0.07 24.32 -19.31
CA GLN A 229 0.90 24.82 -18.20
C GLN A 229 1.38 23.65 -17.34
N GLU A 230 2.16 23.92 -16.28
CA GLU A 230 2.29 22.96 -15.18
C GLU A 230 0.93 22.80 -14.47
N VAL A 231 0.53 21.55 -14.25
CA VAL A 231 -0.67 21.17 -13.51
C VAL A 231 -0.35 20.09 -12.49
N ARG A 232 -1.17 20.00 -11.44
CA ARG A 232 -1.14 18.87 -10.49
C ARG A 232 -2.24 17.86 -10.82
N VAL A 233 -1.88 16.59 -10.81
CA VAL A 233 -2.79 15.46 -11.07
C VAL A 233 -2.78 14.55 -9.84
N ARG A 234 -3.97 14.31 -9.29
CA ARG A 234 -4.23 13.35 -8.21
C ARG A 234 -4.45 11.97 -8.81
N ALA A 235 -3.76 10.96 -8.29
CA ALA A 235 -4.02 9.57 -8.61
C ALA A 235 -5.01 8.95 -7.60
N LEU A 236 -6.09 8.37 -8.13
CA LEU A 236 -7.07 7.61 -7.37
C LEU A 236 -6.57 6.19 -7.08
N ALA A 237 -7.25 5.50 -6.18
CA ALA A 237 -6.89 4.15 -5.71
C ALA A 237 -7.16 3.01 -6.74
N GLU A 238 -7.41 3.37 -8.00
CA GLU A 238 -7.97 2.49 -9.03
C GLU A 238 -6.89 1.93 -9.99
N PRO A 239 -7.07 0.72 -10.55
CA PRO A 239 -6.36 0.29 -11.75
C PRO A 239 -6.61 1.27 -12.92
N PRO A 240 -5.65 1.48 -13.85
CA PRO A 240 -4.28 0.96 -13.86
C PRO A 240 -3.28 1.77 -13.02
N VAL A 241 -3.73 2.81 -12.29
CA VAL A 241 -2.86 3.82 -11.66
C VAL A 241 -2.56 3.57 -10.18
N ALA A 242 -2.95 2.41 -9.66
CA ALA A 242 -2.75 1.98 -8.27
C ALA A 242 -1.32 2.15 -7.73
N PHE A 243 -0.29 2.09 -8.60
CA PHE A 243 1.11 2.35 -8.23
C PHE A 243 1.40 3.79 -7.80
N LEU A 244 0.45 4.72 -8.03
CA LEU A 244 0.45 6.11 -7.60
C LEU A 244 -0.59 6.39 -6.49
N ARG A 245 -1.24 5.36 -5.89
CA ARG A 245 -2.31 5.51 -4.88
C ARG A 245 -1.98 6.61 -3.86
N GLY A 246 -2.87 7.59 -3.71
CA GLY A 246 -2.73 8.69 -2.75
C GLY A 246 -1.71 9.78 -3.12
N SER A 247 -0.99 9.63 -4.24
CA SER A 247 -0.01 10.60 -4.71
C SER A 247 -0.68 11.70 -5.55
N THR A 248 -0.17 12.93 -5.40
CA THR A 248 -0.38 14.02 -6.36
C THR A 248 0.95 14.31 -7.04
N PHE A 249 1.00 14.26 -8.36
CA PHE A 249 2.19 14.55 -9.16
C PHE A 249 1.99 15.81 -10.00
N ALA A 250 3.09 16.47 -10.38
CA ALA A 250 3.08 17.63 -11.27
C ALA A 250 3.70 17.29 -12.62
N LEU A 251 3.16 17.86 -13.70
CA LEU A 251 3.75 17.84 -15.04
C LEU A 251 3.28 19.05 -15.86
N VAL A 252 4.04 19.41 -16.90
CA VAL A 252 3.63 20.38 -17.92
C VAL A 252 2.99 19.65 -19.08
N ASP A 253 1.72 19.95 -19.36
CA ASP A 253 0.96 19.35 -20.45
C ASP A 253 -0.20 20.28 -20.90
N GLU A 254 -0.89 19.90 -21.96
CA GLU A 254 -2.16 20.50 -22.36
C GLU A 254 -3.33 19.67 -21.86
N ILE A 255 -4.22 20.29 -21.07
CA ILE A 255 -5.31 19.61 -20.39
C ILE A 255 -6.64 19.92 -21.05
N TYR A 256 -7.30 18.86 -21.50
CA TYR A 256 -8.60 18.89 -22.19
C TYR A 256 -9.76 19.04 -21.20
N GLN A 257 -10.84 19.64 -21.70
CA GLN A 257 -12.19 19.54 -21.12
C GLN A 257 -13.12 18.83 -22.11
N PHE A 258 -14.19 18.24 -21.59
CA PHE A 258 -15.12 17.42 -22.36
C PHE A 258 -16.54 18.00 -22.31
N ARG A 259 -17.34 17.78 -23.36
CA ARG A 259 -18.74 18.25 -23.49
C ARG A 259 -19.64 17.77 -22.35
N ALA A 260 -19.29 16.64 -21.75
CA ALA A 260 -19.82 16.11 -20.50
C ALA A 260 -18.70 15.34 -19.79
N GLN A 261 -18.74 15.26 -18.46
CA GLN A 261 -17.90 14.34 -17.69
C GLN A 261 -18.23 12.89 -18.08
N PRO A 262 -17.25 11.97 -18.15
CA PRO A 262 -17.48 10.61 -18.59
C PRO A 262 -18.33 9.84 -17.57
N THR A 263 -19.28 9.04 -18.05
CA THR A 263 -20.20 8.26 -17.21
C THR A 263 -20.10 6.76 -17.52
N GLY A 264 -20.38 5.91 -16.54
CA GLY A 264 -20.16 4.45 -16.67
C GLY A 264 -18.68 4.05 -16.76
N VAL A 265 -17.78 4.87 -16.20
CA VAL A 265 -16.32 4.65 -16.17
C VAL A 265 -15.79 4.61 -14.75
N HIS A 266 -14.65 3.96 -14.57
CA HIS A 266 -13.83 4.01 -13.36
C HIS A 266 -12.79 5.13 -13.51
N MET A 267 -12.93 6.20 -12.73
CA MET A 267 -11.98 7.32 -12.73
C MET A 267 -10.63 6.89 -12.12
N CYS A 268 -9.54 7.27 -12.78
CA CYS A 268 -8.17 6.90 -12.41
C CYS A 268 -7.35 8.12 -11.98
N LEU A 269 -7.32 9.15 -12.82
CA LEU A 269 -6.57 10.38 -12.59
C LEU A 269 -7.51 11.57 -12.64
N GLU A 270 -7.28 12.53 -11.75
CA GLU A 270 -8.04 13.77 -11.67
C GLU A 270 -7.12 14.99 -11.63
N LEU A 271 -7.52 16.06 -12.31
CA LEU A 271 -6.91 17.37 -12.21
C LEU A 271 -7.18 17.95 -10.81
N ASP A 272 -6.12 18.36 -10.12
CA ASP A 272 -6.26 19.22 -8.95
C ASP A 272 -6.60 20.64 -9.45
N MET A 273 -7.89 20.98 -9.38
CA MET A 273 -8.43 22.28 -9.80
C MET A 273 -7.79 23.49 -9.08
N SER A 274 -7.07 23.29 -7.96
CA SER A 274 -6.31 24.36 -7.29
C SER A 274 -4.93 24.64 -7.92
N SER A 275 -4.53 23.87 -8.95
CA SER A 275 -3.33 24.11 -9.75
C SER A 275 -3.58 24.89 -11.06
N VAL A 276 -4.86 25.18 -11.38
CA VAL A 276 -5.27 25.86 -12.61
C VAL A 276 -6.22 27.03 -12.33
N ASP A 277 -6.28 28.00 -13.24
CA ASP A 277 -7.36 28.98 -13.24
C ASP A 277 -8.64 28.33 -13.81
N ALA A 278 -9.48 27.85 -12.90
CA ALA A 278 -10.74 27.20 -13.23
C ALA A 278 -11.70 28.09 -14.06
N THR A 279 -11.55 29.42 -14.04
CA THR A 279 -12.44 30.34 -14.80
C THR A 279 -12.22 30.28 -16.32
N ARG A 280 -11.10 29.69 -16.77
CA ARG A 280 -10.83 29.42 -18.19
C ARG A 280 -11.62 28.21 -18.73
N GLY A 281 -12.16 27.36 -17.86
CA GLY A 281 -12.96 26.19 -18.24
C GLY A 281 -14.41 26.55 -18.58
N LYS A 282 -14.98 25.87 -19.58
CA LYS A 282 -16.43 25.89 -19.89
C LYS A 282 -17.22 25.00 -18.94
N HIS A 283 -16.61 23.89 -18.53
CA HIS A 283 -17.25 22.78 -17.81
C HIS A 283 -16.52 22.50 -16.49
N ALA A 284 -17.23 21.91 -15.52
CA ALA A 284 -16.62 21.34 -14.32
C ALA A 284 -15.88 20.03 -14.67
N ALA A 285 -14.77 20.16 -15.39
CA ALA A 285 -13.96 19.06 -15.92
C ALA A 285 -12.68 18.88 -15.11
N ASN A 286 -12.63 17.80 -14.33
CA ASN A 286 -11.43 17.35 -13.63
C ASN A 286 -10.94 15.97 -14.10
N ALA A 287 -11.64 15.29 -15.01
CA ALA A 287 -11.25 13.96 -15.47
C ALA A 287 -9.96 14.00 -16.30
N ILE A 288 -8.91 13.27 -15.88
CA ILE A 288 -7.65 13.13 -16.63
C ILE A 288 -7.52 11.74 -17.23
N ALA A 289 -7.82 10.68 -16.49
CA ALA A 289 -7.78 9.32 -17.01
C ALA A 289 -8.85 8.44 -16.37
N TRP A 290 -9.34 7.46 -17.13
CA TRP A 290 -10.37 6.51 -16.70
C TRP A 290 -10.30 5.20 -17.50
N TRP A 291 -11.01 4.17 -17.03
CA TRP A 291 -11.20 2.92 -17.78
C TRP A 291 -12.64 2.43 -17.69
N LYS A 292 -13.04 1.53 -18.60
CA LYS A 292 -14.30 0.76 -18.47
C LYS A 292 -14.19 -0.64 -19.08
N PRO A 293 -14.92 -1.64 -18.56
CA PRO A 293 -15.06 -2.93 -19.22
C PRO A 293 -15.92 -2.77 -20.49
N VAL A 294 -15.55 -3.51 -21.55
CA VAL A 294 -16.28 -3.48 -22.83
C VAL A 294 -16.37 -4.92 -23.33
N GLY A 295 -17.52 -5.57 -23.07
CA GLY A 295 -17.66 -7.01 -23.19
C GLY A 295 -16.64 -7.74 -22.30
N LYS A 296 -15.72 -8.49 -22.93
CA LYS A 296 -14.56 -9.14 -22.28
C LYS A 296 -13.29 -8.29 -22.31
N GLY A 297 -13.26 -7.23 -23.12
CA GLY A 297 -12.14 -6.30 -23.26
C GLY A 297 -12.17 -5.16 -22.24
N ARG A 298 -11.20 -4.26 -22.36
CA ARG A 298 -11.10 -3.04 -21.54
C ARG A 298 -10.68 -1.85 -22.39
N MET A 299 -11.40 -0.74 -22.23
CA MET A 299 -11.00 0.57 -22.71
C MET A 299 -10.32 1.32 -21.56
N VAL A 300 -9.19 1.97 -21.84
CA VAL A 300 -8.53 2.95 -20.97
C VAL A 300 -8.37 4.23 -21.77
N TYR A 301 -8.59 5.39 -21.16
CA TYR A 301 -8.30 6.68 -21.75
C TYR A 301 -7.45 7.53 -20.80
N ASN A 302 -6.53 8.31 -21.35
CA ASN A 302 -5.70 9.26 -20.61
C ASN A 302 -5.52 10.54 -21.44
N ALA A 303 -5.93 11.69 -20.88
CA ALA A 303 -5.88 13.00 -21.50
C ALA A 303 -4.47 13.59 -21.60
N LEU A 304 -3.49 13.03 -20.89
CA LEU A 304 -2.11 13.48 -20.92
C LEU A 304 -1.39 13.02 -22.20
N GLY A 305 -0.35 13.76 -22.60
CA GLY A 305 0.54 13.40 -23.71
C GLY A 305 0.42 14.30 -24.95
N HIS A 306 0.19 15.61 -24.78
CA HIS A 306 0.17 16.58 -25.89
C HIS A 306 1.55 16.71 -26.57
N GLY A 307 2.56 17.02 -25.75
CA GLY A 307 3.89 17.42 -26.19
C GLY A 307 5.01 16.59 -25.57
N ARG A 308 6.24 16.81 -26.06
CA ARG A 308 7.43 16.06 -25.62
C ARG A 308 7.63 16.11 -24.10
N THR A 309 7.39 17.26 -23.46
CA THR A 309 7.51 17.45 -22.00
C THR A 309 6.67 16.45 -21.19
N ALA A 310 5.48 16.09 -21.67
CA ALA A 310 4.65 15.06 -21.05
C ALA A 310 5.18 13.65 -21.36
N TRP A 311 5.56 13.38 -22.60
CA TRP A 311 6.16 12.08 -23.01
C TRP A 311 7.51 11.79 -22.33
N ASP A 312 8.25 12.81 -21.93
CA ASP A 312 9.52 12.73 -21.22
C ASP A 312 9.36 12.62 -19.69
N ALA A 313 8.17 12.89 -19.15
CA ALA A 313 7.89 12.79 -17.72
C ALA A 313 7.84 11.31 -17.28
N PRO A 314 8.69 10.86 -16.31
CA PRO A 314 8.75 9.45 -15.91
C PRO A 314 7.40 8.87 -15.46
N VAL A 315 6.60 9.68 -14.75
CA VAL A 315 5.25 9.29 -14.31
C VAL A 315 4.32 8.98 -15.49
N PHE A 316 4.40 9.74 -16.60
CA PHE A 316 3.60 9.46 -17.80
C PHE A 316 4.12 8.21 -18.54
N GLN A 317 5.43 7.98 -18.55
CA GLN A 317 6.02 6.77 -19.13
C GLN A 317 5.61 5.49 -18.36
N ASP A 318 5.52 5.56 -17.03
CA ASP A 318 5.00 4.48 -16.19
C ASP A 318 3.49 4.31 -16.36
N LEU A 319 2.73 5.41 -16.46
CA LEU A 319 1.30 5.38 -16.78
C LEU A 319 1.05 4.67 -18.11
N LEU A 320 1.74 5.04 -19.20
CA LEU A 320 1.65 4.37 -20.50
C LEU A 320 1.89 2.85 -20.39
N ARG A 321 2.91 2.45 -19.65
CA ARG A 321 3.26 1.03 -19.45
C ARG A 321 2.12 0.27 -18.78
N GLU A 322 1.57 0.79 -17.69
CA GLU A 322 0.49 0.13 -16.96
C GLU A 322 -0.87 0.24 -17.66
N HIS A 323 -1.14 1.30 -18.42
CA HIS A 323 -2.34 1.43 -19.24
C HIS A 323 -2.39 0.33 -20.32
N VAL A 324 -1.28 0.11 -21.04
CA VAL A 324 -1.20 -0.98 -22.05
C VAL A 324 -1.29 -2.35 -21.38
N ARG A 325 -0.55 -2.60 -20.29
CA ARG A 325 -0.60 -3.88 -19.54
C ARG A 325 -2.00 -4.21 -19.03
N PHE A 326 -2.71 -3.20 -18.52
CA PHE A 326 -4.08 -3.35 -18.04
C PHE A 326 -5.09 -3.49 -19.18
N ALA A 327 -4.97 -2.75 -20.29
CA ALA A 327 -5.80 -2.97 -21.47
C ALA A 327 -5.60 -4.40 -22.04
N ALA A 328 -4.37 -4.91 -22.02
CA ALA A 328 -4.00 -6.26 -22.47
C ALA A 328 -4.54 -7.43 -21.63
N GLY A 329 -5.50 -7.20 -20.73
CA GLY A 329 -6.08 -8.25 -19.89
C GLY A 329 -5.16 -8.71 -18.74
N GLY A 330 -3.98 -8.13 -18.58
CA GLY A 330 -3.12 -8.37 -17.43
C GLY A 330 -3.85 -8.10 -16.12
N ARG A 331 -3.50 -8.83 -15.05
CA ARG A 331 -3.86 -8.38 -13.71
C ARG A 331 -3.13 -7.05 -13.49
N ALA A 332 -3.86 -6.02 -13.06
CA ALA A 332 -3.23 -4.83 -12.50
C ALA A 332 -2.33 -5.25 -11.32
N PRO A 333 -1.28 -4.48 -10.98
CA PRO A 333 -0.61 -4.61 -9.70
C PRO A 333 -1.68 -4.66 -8.60
N LEU A 334 -1.65 -5.71 -7.77
CA LEU A 334 -2.69 -5.97 -6.77
C LEU A 334 -2.83 -4.74 -5.86
N CYS A 335 -3.91 -4.00 -6.00
CA CYS A 335 -4.14 -2.79 -5.23
C CYS A 335 -4.52 -3.18 -3.81
N VAL A 336 -3.50 -3.27 -2.94
CA VAL A 336 -3.70 -3.38 -1.49
C VAL A 336 -4.46 -2.16 -1.01
N ASP A 337 -5.49 -2.40 -0.18
CA ASP A 337 -6.26 -1.29 0.36
C ASP A 337 -5.43 -0.50 1.38
N GLY A 338 -5.66 0.81 1.50
CA GLY A 338 -4.96 1.69 2.45
C GLY A 338 -5.23 1.25 3.89
N ALA A 339 -6.45 0.77 4.16
CA ALA A 339 -6.83 0.15 5.44
C ALA A 339 -5.98 -1.08 5.83
N LEU A 340 -5.26 -1.69 4.88
CA LEU A 340 -4.29 -2.76 5.14
C LEU A 340 -2.83 -2.28 4.96
N ALA A 341 -2.55 -1.49 3.93
CA ALA A 341 -1.22 -1.03 3.55
C ALA A 341 -0.64 0.00 4.52
N ASP A 342 -1.42 0.97 4.97
CA ASP A 342 -0.93 2.08 5.81
C ASP A 342 -0.61 1.58 7.24
N PRO A 343 -1.46 0.76 7.91
CA PRO A 343 -1.10 0.12 9.18
C PRO A 343 0.08 -0.83 9.05
N ALA A 344 0.19 -1.56 7.92
CA ALA A 344 1.32 -2.45 7.67
C ALA A 344 2.63 -1.68 7.53
N GLN A 345 2.66 -0.61 6.74
CA GLN A 345 3.84 0.25 6.59
C GLN A 345 4.23 0.89 7.92
N ALA A 346 3.27 1.35 8.73
CA ALA A 346 3.52 1.87 10.07
C ALA A 346 4.16 0.80 10.99
N ALA A 347 3.66 -0.44 10.97
CA ALA A 347 4.23 -1.56 11.73
C ALA A 347 5.66 -1.92 11.27
N PHE A 348 5.92 -1.93 9.96
CA PHE A 348 7.26 -2.19 9.42
C PHE A 348 8.27 -1.11 9.81
N LEU A 349 7.87 0.17 9.76
CA LEU A 349 8.69 1.30 10.17
C LEU A 349 8.96 1.27 11.69
N ALA A 350 7.96 0.92 12.49
CA ALA A 350 8.10 0.73 13.94
C ALA A 350 9.08 -0.40 14.28
N LEU A 351 8.91 -1.59 13.68
CA LEU A 351 9.83 -2.73 13.86
C LEU A 351 11.28 -2.35 13.55
N ALA A 352 11.50 -1.69 12.40
CA ALA A 352 12.84 -1.30 11.98
C ALA A 352 13.44 -0.21 12.89
N ALA A 353 12.62 0.71 13.42
CA ALA A 353 13.07 1.72 14.38
C ALA A 353 13.41 1.12 15.74
N LEU A 354 12.57 0.23 16.28
CA LEU A 354 12.78 -0.46 17.55
C LEU A 354 14.00 -1.39 17.48
N SER A 355 14.17 -2.11 16.37
CA SER A 355 15.33 -3.00 16.15
C SER A 355 16.64 -2.22 16.05
N ARG A 356 16.64 -1.03 15.43
CA ARG A 356 17.81 -0.12 15.45
C ARG A 356 18.08 0.53 16.81
N ALA A 357 17.06 0.66 17.66
CA ALA A 357 17.21 1.19 19.01
C ALA A 357 17.74 0.14 20.01
N ASP A 358 17.40 -1.14 19.82
CA ASP A 358 18.01 -2.26 20.53
C ASP A 358 19.43 -2.56 20.00
N ASP A 359 19.60 -2.55 18.68
CA ASP A 359 20.87 -2.82 18.00
C ASP A 359 21.43 -4.21 18.43
N GLY A 360 20.51 -5.19 18.47
CA GLY A 360 20.73 -6.60 18.82
C GLY A 360 21.08 -6.89 20.28
N LYS A 361 21.12 -5.88 21.16
CA LYS A 361 21.64 -6.00 22.53
C LYS A 361 20.79 -6.88 23.45
N LEU A 362 19.47 -6.95 23.22
CA LEU A 362 18.58 -7.79 24.03
C LEU A 362 18.47 -9.23 23.48
N TRP A 363 18.61 -9.41 22.17
CA TRP A 363 18.24 -10.67 21.49
C TRP A 363 19.40 -11.40 20.82
N GLY A 364 20.62 -10.84 20.82
CA GLY A 364 21.79 -11.38 20.11
C GLY A 364 21.78 -11.14 18.60
N ALA A 365 20.63 -10.76 18.03
CA ALA A 365 20.42 -10.43 16.62
C ALA A 365 19.32 -9.37 16.45
N THR A 366 19.20 -8.80 15.24
CA THR A 366 18.16 -7.81 14.93
C THR A 366 16.79 -8.47 14.74
N LEU A 367 15.73 -7.81 15.24
CA LEU A 367 14.34 -8.19 14.98
C LEU A 367 13.80 -7.67 13.63
N ASP A 368 14.55 -6.80 12.94
CA ASP A 368 14.26 -6.44 11.54
C ASP A 368 14.42 -7.68 10.64
N GLY A 369 13.56 -7.82 9.63
CA GLY A 369 13.57 -8.96 8.73
C GLY A 369 12.27 -9.06 7.93
N PRO A 370 12.04 -10.18 7.24
CA PRO A 370 10.85 -10.37 6.42
C PRO A 370 9.58 -10.33 7.29
N THR A 371 8.67 -9.40 7.02
CA THR A 371 7.40 -9.25 7.74
C THR A 371 6.23 -9.18 6.75
N LEU A 372 5.17 -9.93 7.03
CA LEU A 372 3.87 -9.91 6.36
C LEU A 372 2.80 -9.35 7.30
N VAL A 373 1.89 -8.55 6.77
CA VAL A 373 0.61 -8.20 7.40
C VAL A 373 -0.51 -8.69 6.50
N VAL A 374 -1.39 -9.54 7.02
CA VAL A 374 -2.36 -10.33 6.25
C VAL A 374 -3.78 -10.00 6.69
N ASP A 375 -4.65 -9.60 5.77
CA ASP A 375 -6.09 -9.62 6.05
C ASP A 375 -6.59 -11.09 6.05
N PRO A 376 -7.09 -11.61 7.18
CA PRO A 376 -7.56 -13.00 7.25
C PRO A 376 -8.80 -13.28 6.38
N ASN A 377 -9.54 -12.24 5.96
CA ASN A 377 -10.77 -12.39 5.17
C ASN A 377 -10.46 -12.58 3.68
N THR A 378 -9.67 -11.69 3.08
CA THR A 378 -9.26 -11.76 1.66
C THR A 378 -7.99 -12.59 1.42
N ARG A 379 -7.22 -12.88 2.47
CA ARG A 379 -5.87 -13.47 2.42
C ARG A 379 -4.86 -12.66 1.63
N ILE A 380 -5.11 -11.37 1.40
CA ILE A 380 -4.14 -10.44 0.84
C ILE A 380 -3.09 -10.14 1.91
N ALA A 381 -1.81 -10.27 1.55
CA ALA A 381 -0.68 -10.00 2.42
C ALA A 381 0.15 -8.84 1.88
N VAL A 382 0.39 -7.82 2.70
CA VAL A 382 1.37 -6.75 2.47
C VAL A 382 2.72 -7.18 3.06
N ALA A 383 3.82 -6.96 2.36
CA ALA A 383 5.16 -7.39 2.77
C ALA A 383 6.18 -6.24 2.73
N ASN A 384 7.13 -6.24 3.67
CA ASN A 384 8.21 -5.24 3.76
C ASN A 384 9.43 -5.50 2.85
N ARG A 385 9.43 -6.61 2.11
CA ARG A 385 10.43 -7.03 1.12
C ARG A 385 9.85 -8.08 0.17
N SER A 386 10.55 -8.39 -0.91
CA SER A 386 10.23 -9.55 -1.78
C SER A 386 10.50 -10.88 -1.06
N ASP A 387 9.82 -11.95 -1.50
CA ASP A 387 10.23 -13.32 -1.20
C ASP A 387 11.34 -13.79 -2.15
N ALA A 388 12.00 -14.90 -1.80
CA ALA A 388 13.13 -15.47 -2.52
C ALA A 388 12.78 -16.21 -3.83
N LYS A 389 11.50 -16.37 -4.17
CA LYS A 389 11.01 -17.05 -5.39
C LYS A 389 10.15 -16.15 -6.30
N GLY A 390 9.91 -14.90 -5.91
CA GLY A 390 9.27 -13.87 -6.74
C GLY A 390 7.75 -14.00 -6.88
N ALA A 391 7.04 -14.50 -5.86
CA ALA A 391 5.58 -14.54 -5.86
C ALA A 391 4.94 -13.22 -5.39
N LEU A 392 5.62 -12.50 -4.48
CA LEU A 392 5.28 -11.15 -4.03
C LEU A 392 5.57 -10.13 -5.12
N GLN A 393 4.54 -9.43 -5.58
CA GLN A 393 4.64 -8.37 -6.58
C GLN A 393 4.84 -7.02 -5.89
N GLN A 394 5.78 -6.21 -6.36
CA GLN A 394 5.97 -4.87 -5.81
C GLN A 394 4.80 -3.95 -6.23
N VAL A 395 4.23 -3.22 -5.27
CA VAL A 395 3.08 -2.31 -5.49
C VAL A 395 3.47 -0.85 -5.42
N VAL A 396 4.36 -0.50 -4.49
CA VAL A 396 5.01 0.82 -4.37
C VAL A 396 6.46 0.62 -3.90
N PRO A 397 7.35 1.63 -3.98
CA PRO A 397 8.68 1.56 -3.39
C PRO A 397 8.64 1.12 -1.91
N GLY A 398 9.21 -0.04 -1.59
CA GLY A 398 9.26 -0.57 -0.22
C GLY A 398 8.06 -1.41 0.24
N LEU A 399 7.02 -1.62 -0.58
CA LEU A 399 5.92 -2.55 -0.26
C LEU A 399 5.65 -3.53 -1.42
N TRP A 400 5.44 -4.79 -1.06
CA TRP A 400 5.06 -5.88 -1.97
C TRP A 400 3.76 -6.53 -1.50
N THR A 401 3.08 -7.28 -2.39
CA THR A 401 1.86 -8.01 -2.05
C THR A 401 1.69 -9.33 -2.81
N ALA A 402 0.90 -10.23 -2.23
CA ALA A 402 0.29 -11.37 -2.90
C ALA A 402 -1.00 -11.80 -2.17
N THR A 403 -1.83 -12.62 -2.82
CA THR A 403 -2.87 -13.40 -2.12
C THR A 403 -2.25 -14.72 -1.66
N LEU A 404 -2.33 -15.04 -0.37
CA LEU A 404 -1.75 -16.26 0.19
C LEU A 404 -2.57 -17.51 -0.18
N PRO A 405 -1.93 -18.63 -0.57
CA PRO A 405 -2.60 -19.89 -0.92
C PRO A 405 -3.66 -20.32 0.10
N ALA A 406 -4.81 -20.82 -0.34
CA ALA A 406 -5.97 -21.08 0.53
C ALA A 406 -5.75 -22.19 1.57
N ASP A 407 -4.79 -23.09 1.31
CA ASP A 407 -4.35 -24.20 2.16
C ASP A 407 -3.33 -23.78 3.24
N MET A 408 -2.68 -22.62 3.09
CA MET A 408 -1.73 -22.10 4.06
C MET A 408 -2.42 -21.67 5.36
N GLN A 409 -1.98 -22.19 6.50
CA GLN A 409 -2.38 -21.68 7.81
C GLN A 409 -1.88 -20.25 8.02
N ILE A 410 -2.77 -19.36 8.49
CA ILE A 410 -2.46 -17.97 8.80
C ILE A 410 -2.68 -17.72 10.29
N ALA A 411 -1.70 -17.10 10.94
CA ALA A 411 -1.67 -16.81 12.37
C ALA A 411 -0.64 -15.71 12.65
N ASN A 412 -0.76 -15.04 13.79
CA ASN A 412 0.37 -14.31 14.36
C ASN A 412 1.42 -15.34 14.80
N THR A 413 2.52 -15.45 14.05
CA THR A 413 3.68 -16.32 14.35
C THR A 413 4.80 -16.14 13.30
N ALA A 414 5.89 -16.90 13.41
CA ALA A 414 6.89 -17.03 12.35
C ALA A 414 6.58 -18.21 11.40
N LEU A 415 6.54 -17.94 10.08
CA LEU A 415 6.21 -18.92 9.03
C LEU A 415 7.26 -18.92 7.92
N GLU A 416 7.68 -20.11 7.46
CA GLU A 416 8.47 -20.21 6.23
C GLU A 416 7.54 -20.28 5.00
N TRP A 417 7.69 -19.33 4.08
CA TRP A 417 6.96 -19.33 2.81
C TRP A 417 7.85 -18.82 1.68
N ASN A 418 7.80 -19.52 0.54
CA ASN A 418 8.61 -19.25 -0.66
C ASN A 418 10.12 -19.11 -0.41
N GLY A 419 10.67 -19.89 0.53
CA GLY A 419 12.10 -19.85 0.87
C GLY A 419 12.50 -18.60 1.65
N THR A 420 11.56 -17.99 2.37
CA THR A 420 11.79 -16.84 3.24
C THR A 420 11.06 -17.08 4.57
N LEU A 421 11.76 -16.84 5.69
CA LEU A 421 11.18 -16.95 7.04
C LEU A 421 10.56 -15.61 7.43
N TRP A 422 9.23 -15.56 7.40
CA TRP A 422 8.42 -14.38 7.66
C TRP A 422 7.98 -14.30 9.12
N THR A 423 7.95 -13.08 9.66
CA THR A 423 7.01 -12.72 10.72
C THR A 423 5.66 -12.55 10.05
N MET A 424 4.63 -13.29 10.46
CA MET A 424 3.25 -13.06 10.03
C MET A 424 2.48 -12.32 11.11
N LEU A 425 1.72 -11.31 10.69
CA LEU A 425 0.80 -10.53 11.50
C LEU A 425 -0.58 -10.55 10.82
N LEU A 426 -1.66 -10.69 11.59
CA LEU A 426 -3.03 -10.62 11.08
C LEU A 426 -3.60 -9.20 11.28
N ALA A 427 -4.32 -8.71 10.28
CA ALA A 427 -5.07 -7.46 10.34
C ALA A 427 -6.50 -7.68 10.90
N PRO A 428 -7.13 -6.67 11.52
CA PRO A 428 -6.58 -5.34 11.83
C PRO A 428 -5.48 -5.42 12.91
N LEU A 429 -4.43 -4.62 12.74
CA LEU A 429 -3.42 -4.42 13.78
C LEU A 429 -3.99 -3.51 14.88
N PRO A 430 -3.47 -3.56 16.13
CA PRO A 430 -3.91 -2.65 17.18
C PRO A 430 -3.73 -1.17 16.77
N GLU A 431 -4.72 -0.34 17.12
CA GLU A 431 -4.67 1.10 16.88
C GLU A 431 -3.74 1.83 17.86
N ASP A 432 -3.65 1.33 19.12
CA ASP A 432 -2.68 1.84 20.07
C ASP A 432 -1.25 1.49 19.63
N PRO A 433 -0.34 2.48 19.48
CA PRO A 433 1.02 2.22 19.03
C PRO A 433 1.81 1.29 19.95
N LEU A 434 1.53 1.26 21.25
CA LEU A 434 2.29 0.50 22.24
C LEU A 434 1.87 -0.98 22.25
N GLU A 435 0.58 -1.26 22.10
CA GLU A 435 0.05 -2.62 21.87
C GLU A 435 0.51 -3.17 20.51
N ARG A 436 0.42 -2.35 19.45
CA ARG A 436 0.90 -2.71 18.11
C ARG A 436 2.38 -3.02 18.11
N ASP A 437 3.21 -2.14 18.67
CA ASP A 437 4.65 -2.30 18.65
C ASP A 437 5.10 -3.49 19.52
N ALA A 438 4.40 -3.76 20.62
CA ALA A 438 4.62 -4.97 21.42
C ALA A 438 4.29 -6.25 20.63
N LEU A 439 3.16 -6.30 19.92
CA LEU A 439 2.78 -7.42 19.05
C LEU A 439 3.83 -7.64 17.95
N VAL A 440 4.20 -6.59 17.22
CA VAL A 440 5.14 -6.64 16.10
C VAL A 440 6.54 -7.11 16.53
N VAL A 441 6.98 -6.70 17.73
CA VAL A 441 8.22 -7.18 18.36
C VAL A 441 8.09 -8.66 18.79
N HIS A 442 6.97 -9.04 19.41
CA HIS A 442 6.72 -10.42 19.88
C HIS A 442 6.76 -11.43 18.74
N GLU A 443 6.00 -11.20 17.67
CA GLU A 443 5.98 -12.12 16.52
C GLU A 443 7.31 -12.14 15.76
N SER A 444 8.05 -11.02 15.76
CA SER A 444 9.39 -10.99 15.16
C SER A 444 10.43 -11.76 15.96
N PHE A 445 10.27 -11.88 17.28
CA PHE A 445 11.11 -12.73 18.11
C PHE A 445 10.94 -14.22 17.78
N HIS A 446 9.74 -14.66 17.37
CA HIS A 446 9.53 -16.06 16.96
C HIS A 446 10.36 -16.49 15.74
N ARG A 447 10.84 -15.55 14.90
CA ARG A 447 11.85 -15.86 13.86
C ARG A 447 13.23 -16.22 14.43
N LEU A 448 13.63 -15.57 15.53
CA LEU A 448 14.92 -15.78 16.21
C LEU A 448 14.87 -16.90 17.25
N GLN A 449 13.70 -17.27 17.75
CA GLN A 449 13.53 -18.22 18.85
C GLN A 449 14.35 -19.52 18.70
N LYS A 450 14.36 -20.12 17.50
CA LYS A 450 15.13 -21.34 17.21
C LYS A 450 16.65 -21.11 17.16
N GLN A 451 17.09 -19.91 16.80
CA GLN A 451 18.51 -19.54 16.74
C GLN A 451 19.09 -19.29 18.13
N ASN A 452 18.27 -18.79 19.06
CA ASN A 452 18.63 -18.54 20.46
C ASN A 452 18.46 -19.78 21.36
N GLU A 453 18.37 -20.98 20.79
CA GLU A 453 18.19 -22.27 21.49
C GLU A 453 16.91 -22.38 22.36
N LEU A 454 15.99 -21.41 22.28
CA LEU A 454 14.74 -21.34 23.06
C LEU A 454 13.63 -22.22 22.46
N VAL A 455 13.92 -23.51 22.29
CA VAL A 455 12.99 -24.51 21.75
C VAL A 455 11.72 -24.57 22.60
N TYR A 456 10.56 -24.36 21.99
CA TYR A 456 9.27 -24.53 22.66
C TYR A 456 8.92 -26.02 22.76
N GLU A 457 9.23 -26.63 23.90
CA GLU A 457 8.62 -27.90 24.28
C GLU A 457 7.17 -27.67 24.69
N SER A 458 6.21 -28.17 23.90
CA SER A 458 4.78 -28.00 24.14
C SER A 458 4.26 -28.94 25.24
N GLY A 459 4.71 -28.72 26.47
CA GLY A 459 4.22 -29.40 27.68
C GLY A 459 3.10 -28.61 28.38
N PRO A 460 2.20 -29.27 29.12
CA PRO A 460 1.31 -28.57 30.04
C PRO A 460 2.12 -27.94 31.17
N CYS A 461 1.96 -26.63 31.40
CA CYS A 461 2.58 -25.91 32.50
C CYS A 461 1.94 -26.26 33.85
N ALA A 462 2.02 -27.52 34.28
CA ALA A 462 1.32 -28.04 35.47
C ALA A 462 1.62 -27.25 36.77
N HIS A 463 2.80 -26.65 36.87
CA HIS A 463 3.16 -25.74 37.97
C HIS A 463 2.27 -24.47 38.03
N LEU A 464 1.61 -24.08 36.94
CA LEU A 464 0.60 -23.01 36.89
C LEU A 464 -0.83 -23.53 37.16
N ASP A 465 -1.08 -24.83 37.13
CA ASP A 465 -2.33 -25.40 37.65
C ASP A 465 -2.31 -25.45 39.18
N GLU A 466 -1.13 -25.52 39.79
CA GLU A 466 -0.97 -25.41 41.24
C GLU A 466 -1.29 -24.00 41.77
N ARG A 467 -1.69 -23.93 43.05
CA ARG A 467 -1.89 -22.64 43.74
C ARG A 467 -0.57 -21.88 43.90
N ASP A 468 0.51 -22.62 44.17
CA ASP A 468 1.73 -22.02 44.66
C ASP A 468 2.58 -21.48 43.51
N GLY A 469 2.70 -22.18 42.37
CA GLY A 469 3.34 -21.59 41.17
C GLY A 469 2.62 -20.34 40.65
N ARG A 470 1.28 -20.30 40.69
CA ARG A 470 0.50 -19.07 40.45
C ARG A 470 0.74 -17.97 41.49
N THR A 471 1.11 -18.33 42.71
CA THR A 471 1.47 -17.39 43.77
C THR A 471 2.88 -16.84 43.57
N TRP A 472 3.86 -17.71 43.28
CA TRP A 472 5.24 -17.34 42.95
C TRP A 472 5.31 -16.43 41.73
N LEU A 473 4.66 -16.78 40.62
CA LEU A 473 4.61 -15.93 39.42
C LEU A 473 4.04 -14.53 39.74
N ARG A 474 2.99 -14.44 40.58
CA ARG A 474 2.43 -13.16 41.03
C ARG A 474 3.35 -12.37 41.96
N LEU A 475 4.22 -13.05 42.73
CA LEU A 475 5.23 -12.39 43.57
C LEU A 475 6.38 -11.86 42.71
N GLU A 476 6.89 -12.64 41.76
CA GLU A 476 7.93 -12.23 40.82
C GLU A 476 7.48 -11.04 39.94
N MET A 477 6.28 -11.10 39.36
CA MET A 477 5.74 -9.96 38.59
C MET A 477 5.57 -8.69 39.44
N ARG A 478 5.24 -8.83 40.73
CA ARG A 478 5.18 -7.69 41.68
C ARG A 478 6.56 -7.17 42.09
N ALA A 479 7.57 -8.04 42.16
CA ALA A 479 8.95 -7.64 42.39
C ALA A 479 9.52 -6.88 41.18
N LEU A 480 9.26 -7.38 39.96
CA LEU A 480 9.61 -6.74 38.70
C LEU A 480 8.95 -5.36 38.55
N ALA A 481 7.64 -5.24 38.79
CA ALA A 481 6.94 -3.96 38.75
C ALA A 481 7.59 -2.92 39.69
N ARG A 482 7.84 -3.30 40.96
CA ARG A 482 8.53 -2.45 41.94
C ARG A 482 9.96 -2.09 41.55
N ALA A 483 10.67 -2.97 40.84
CA ALA A 483 12.00 -2.69 40.33
C ALA A 483 11.97 -1.67 39.18
N LEU A 484 10.99 -1.76 38.28
CA LEU A 484 10.78 -0.81 37.20
C LEU A 484 10.37 0.59 37.74
N GLU A 485 9.44 0.64 38.70
CA GLU A 485 9.04 1.86 39.43
C GLU A 485 10.24 2.56 40.08
N ARG A 486 11.01 1.83 40.91
CA ARG A 486 12.20 2.37 41.58
C ARG A 486 13.28 2.79 40.59
N GLY A 487 13.48 2.01 39.53
CA GLY A 487 14.39 2.33 38.44
C GLY A 487 14.00 3.61 37.69
N ALA A 488 12.72 3.93 37.58
CA ALA A 488 12.26 5.20 37.03
C ALA A 488 12.61 6.38 37.96
N GLY A 489 12.30 6.27 39.26
CA GLY A 489 12.55 7.33 40.25
C GLY A 489 14.02 7.73 40.38
N ILE A 490 14.95 6.76 40.38
CA ILE A 490 16.40 7.04 40.53
C ILE A 490 16.94 7.91 39.37
N ARG A 491 16.42 7.78 38.15
CA ARG A 491 16.84 8.61 37.01
C ARG A 491 16.23 10.02 36.98
N ALA A 492 15.34 10.36 37.90
CA ALA A 492 14.82 11.71 38.06
C ALA A 492 15.61 12.54 39.11
N ALA A 493 16.66 11.94 39.71
CA ALA A 493 17.36 12.47 40.88
C ALA A 493 18.84 12.85 40.64
N GLU A 494 19.30 12.93 39.39
CA GLU A 494 20.56 13.59 39.02
C GLU A 494 20.26 15.00 38.49
N PRO A 495 20.58 16.08 39.24
CA PRO A 495 20.48 17.44 38.74
C PRO A 495 21.71 17.81 37.91
N ASN A 496 21.51 18.49 36.78
CA ASN A 496 22.60 19.27 36.17
C ASN A 496 23.08 20.31 37.19
N GLY A 497 24.38 20.35 37.45
CA GLY A 497 24.94 21.13 38.56
C GLY A 497 24.98 22.64 38.31
N ALA A 498 24.50 23.41 39.29
CA ALA A 498 24.85 24.83 39.46
C ALA A 498 24.73 25.25 40.94
N ASP A 499 25.88 25.59 41.52
CA ASP A 499 26.08 26.46 42.70
C ASP A 499 25.59 26.01 44.11
N ALA A 500 26.09 26.74 45.12
CA ALA A 500 25.64 26.85 46.50
C ALA A 500 25.74 25.61 47.43
N SER A 501 26.91 25.42 48.04
CA SER A 501 26.95 25.23 49.51
C SER A 501 28.24 25.75 50.14
N GLY A 502 28.21 27.00 50.57
CA GLY A 502 29.19 27.52 51.53
C GLY A 502 28.91 27.01 52.95
N ASN A 503 29.98 26.90 53.74
CA ASN A 503 29.96 26.84 55.21
C ASN A 503 29.24 25.65 55.88
N ARG A 504 30.01 24.61 56.22
CA ARG A 504 29.70 23.74 57.37
C ARG A 504 30.91 23.60 58.28
N ALA A 505 30.93 24.35 59.37
CA ALA A 505 31.96 24.24 60.40
C ALA A 505 31.84 22.91 61.18
N GLY A 506 32.98 22.34 61.55
CA GLY A 506 33.11 21.04 62.22
C GLY A 506 34.56 20.57 62.15
N GLY A 507 35.44 21.24 62.90
CA GLY A 507 36.88 21.23 62.65
C GLY A 507 37.68 20.06 63.24
N THR A 508 38.91 19.93 62.76
CA THR A 508 39.97 19.08 63.33
C THR A 508 41.32 19.80 63.30
N GLY A 509 42.16 19.49 64.31
CA GLY A 509 43.63 19.65 64.38
C GLY A 509 44.33 20.77 63.61
N ALA A 510 44.85 21.77 64.34
CA ALA A 510 45.93 22.63 63.86
C ALA A 510 47.31 22.02 64.18
N ASN A 511 48.08 21.66 63.15
CA ASN A 511 49.54 21.47 63.10
C ASN A 511 49.89 21.05 61.66
N GLY A 512 50.98 21.49 61.01
CA GLY A 512 52.01 22.45 61.42
C GLY A 512 53.29 22.22 60.59
N THR A 513 54.06 23.28 60.30
CA THR A 513 55.31 23.26 59.49
C THR A 513 55.16 22.95 57.99
N GLY A 514 56.12 23.41 57.17
CA GLY A 514 56.15 23.19 55.71
C GLY A 514 56.48 24.45 54.90
N ALA A 515 57.68 25.01 55.07
CA ALA A 515 58.17 26.16 54.30
C ALA A 515 59.06 25.74 53.12
N ASN A 516 59.42 26.73 52.28
CA ASN A 516 60.11 26.65 50.98
C ASN A 516 59.21 26.18 49.81
N GLY A 517 59.28 26.79 48.63
CA GLY A 517 59.97 28.04 48.28
C GLY A 517 60.25 28.17 46.77
N THR A 518 60.35 29.42 46.28
CA THR A 518 60.83 29.83 44.92
C THR A 518 60.08 29.27 43.68
N GLY A 519 59.87 30.01 42.60
CA GLY A 519 60.17 31.43 42.33
C GLY A 519 60.68 31.64 40.90
N ALA A 520 59.88 32.31 40.05
CA ALA A 520 60.18 32.64 38.64
C ALA A 520 60.25 31.40 37.69
N SER A 521 60.20 31.53 36.36
CA SER A 521 60.27 32.75 35.50
C SER A 521 59.45 32.64 34.18
N SER A 522 59.38 33.78 33.47
CA SER A 522 59.14 34.03 32.02
C SER A 522 59.27 32.84 31.03
N SER A 523 58.66 32.82 29.83
CA SER A 523 57.96 33.81 28.96
C SER A 523 57.19 33.04 27.85
N GLY A 524 56.32 33.58 26.98
CA GLY A 524 55.91 34.97 26.70
C GLY A 524 56.14 35.36 25.22
N ALA A 525 55.14 35.97 24.57
CA ALA A 525 55.14 36.57 23.21
C ALA A 525 55.22 35.61 21.97
N SER A 526 54.66 35.92 20.78
CA SER A 526 53.65 36.94 20.37
C SER A 526 53.24 36.83 18.88
N SER A 527 52.16 37.52 18.50
CA SER A 527 51.74 37.96 17.13
C SER A 527 51.21 36.87 16.17
N ALA A 528 50.40 37.15 15.13
CA ALA A 528 49.71 38.36 14.62
C ALA A 528 48.30 37.93 14.08
N GLY A 529 47.35 38.73 13.55
CA GLY A 529 47.21 40.16 13.28
C GLY A 529 45.87 40.45 12.53
N ALA A 530 45.43 41.73 12.50
CA ALA A 530 44.93 42.56 11.36
C ALA A 530 44.39 41.90 10.05
N SER A 531 43.50 42.48 9.20
CA SER A 531 42.75 43.78 9.10
C SER A 531 41.98 43.81 7.74
N SER A 532 41.01 44.68 7.37
CA SER A 532 39.96 45.50 8.05
C SER A 532 39.18 46.32 6.99
N SER A 533 37.86 46.64 7.20
CA SER A 533 37.01 47.61 6.42
C SER A 533 36.77 47.29 4.91
N GLY A 534 35.76 47.80 4.18
CA GLY A 534 34.63 48.76 4.37
C GLY A 534 33.70 48.66 3.13
N SER A 535 32.87 49.63 2.66
CA SER A 535 32.23 50.85 3.20
C SER A 535 31.45 51.59 2.06
N ASN A 536 30.41 52.41 2.39
CA ASN A 536 29.69 53.37 1.51
C ASN A 536 28.81 52.84 0.34
N SER A 537 27.80 53.56 -0.21
CA SER A 537 26.92 54.65 0.28
C SER A 537 25.85 55.07 -0.76
N SER A 538 24.59 55.36 -0.34
CA SER A 538 23.54 56.13 -1.08
C SER A 538 23.07 55.60 -2.47
N GLY A 539 21.91 55.99 -3.04
CA GLY A 539 20.78 56.79 -2.54
C GLY A 539 19.90 57.34 -3.70
N SER A 540 18.70 57.86 -3.37
CA SER A 540 17.69 58.44 -4.30
C SER A 540 16.99 57.45 -5.28
N GLY A 541 15.92 57.92 -5.92
CA GLY A 541 15.12 57.16 -6.89
C GLY A 541 14.41 58.10 -7.88
N GLY A 542 13.62 57.56 -8.81
CA GLY A 542 12.91 58.33 -9.83
C GLY A 542 11.69 57.61 -10.39
N ALA A 543 10.66 58.37 -10.78
CA ALA A 543 9.43 57.85 -11.37
C ALA A 543 9.54 57.73 -12.90
N GLY A 544 8.78 56.81 -13.50
CA GLY A 544 8.62 56.69 -14.96
C GLY A 544 7.15 56.61 -15.33
N THR A 545 6.66 57.55 -16.13
CA THR A 545 5.26 57.63 -16.57
C THR A 545 5.15 57.79 -18.08
N GLY A 546 4.31 56.96 -18.72
CA GLY A 546 3.91 57.08 -20.13
C GLY A 546 4.87 56.40 -21.13
N THR A 547 4.44 56.12 -22.37
CA THR A 547 3.07 56.19 -22.93
C THR A 547 2.99 55.42 -24.25
N SER A 548 1.82 54.85 -24.58
CA SER A 548 1.28 54.63 -25.94
C SER A 548 2.17 54.00 -27.04
N ALA A 549 1.75 52.84 -27.56
CA ALA A 549 1.58 52.63 -29.01
C ALA A 549 0.68 51.41 -29.33
N THR A 550 0.10 51.42 -30.54
CA THR A 550 -0.84 50.41 -31.07
C THR A 550 -0.16 49.50 -32.12
N THR A 551 -0.94 48.61 -32.77
CA THR A 551 -0.57 47.66 -33.85
C THR A 551 0.14 46.38 -33.37
N GLY A 552 0.02 45.24 -34.05
CA GLY A 552 -0.77 44.91 -35.25
C GLY A 552 -0.61 43.43 -35.65
N ASN A 553 -1.38 42.95 -36.64
CA ASN A 553 -1.31 41.55 -37.10
C ASN A 553 0.08 41.15 -37.62
N GLY A 554 0.43 39.88 -37.37
CA GLY A 554 1.52 39.13 -38.01
C GLY A 554 1.22 37.64 -37.94
#